data_AF-A0A815VQL1-F1
#
_entry.id   AF-A0A815VQL1-F1
#
_cell.length_a   1.000
_cell.length_b   1.000
_cell.length_c   1.000
_cell.angle_alpha   90.00
_cell.angle_beta   90.00
_cell.angle_gamma   90.00
#
_symmetry.space_group_name_H-M   'P 1'
#
loop_
_entity.id
_entity.type
_entity.pdbx_description
1 polymer ?
#
loop_
_entity_poly.entity_id
_entity_poly.type
_entity_poly.pdbx_seq_one_letter_code
_entity_poly.pdbx_strand_id
1 'polypeptide(L)'
;MAALISRPYPDSMNNNSGLAFVRLGDGETKLLFGRLIKTIDQWSMPRGQSTLGKDLRKVLHYPKYQYNTFSPFYYGIYDAKGICPFHELLSTIYQHPKYSTYANLFVSSNYPSTKLLHQSLIRDYRKKIILLINNETSSQKPTELNAWTCEILLYPNNGPLLWENDKFRKQAIGKIVDAAKRYRNRLFLFSIGALSKVLIHHAWLENPYNRYIDFGSALDQMTKSRVTRPYQSDAELNYDPSYLIKFDTNKHLFRVSSVD
;
A
#
# COMPACT_ATOMS: atom_id res chain seq x y z
N MET A 1 -12.56 -27.73 2.69
CA MET A 1 -11.72 -27.26 3.81
C MET A 1 -11.99 -25.78 4.05
N ALA A 2 -13.14 -25.51 4.68
CA ALA A 2 -13.60 -24.19 5.06
C ALA A 2 -13.29 -24.02 6.55
N ALA A 3 -12.24 -23.27 6.86
CA ALA A 3 -11.94 -22.76 8.20
C ALA A 3 -10.75 -21.82 8.10
N LEU A 4 -10.97 -20.57 7.68
CA LEU A 4 -10.07 -19.46 7.99
C LEU A 4 -10.79 -18.14 7.73
N ILE A 5 -10.78 -17.29 8.76
CA ILE A 5 -11.17 -15.87 8.78
C ILE A 5 -12.64 -15.60 9.14
N SER A 6 -13.03 -15.97 10.36
CA SER A 6 -14.11 -15.30 11.09
C SER A 6 -13.72 -15.14 12.57
N ARG A 7 -12.77 -14.26 12.89
CA ARG A 7 -12.42 -13.93 14.29
C ARG A 7 -12.06 -12.45 14.47
N PRO A 8 -12.40 -11.87 15.64
CA PRO A 8 -12.57 -10.42 15.83
C PRO A 8 -11.23 -9.68 15.81
N TYR A 9 -11.24 -8.48 15.23
CA TYR A 9 -10.15 -7.51 15.38
C TYR A 9 -10.03 -7.10 16.87
N PRO A 10 -8.82 -6.81 17.37
CA PRO A 10 -8.66 -6.34 18.75
C PRO A 10 -9.36 -4.97 18.93
N ASP A 11 -10.26 -4.93 19.90
CA ASP A 11 -11.19 -3.85 20.26
C ASP A 11 -10.56 -2.57 20.85
N SER A 12 -9.33 -2.20 20.50
CA SER A 12 -8.73 -0.98 21.07
C SER A 12 -7.84 -0.22 20.11
N MET A 13 -8.44 0.71 19.37
CA MET A 13 -7.70 1.86 18.84
C MET A 13 -8.40 3.14 19.26
N ASN A 14 -7.94 3.71 20.38
CA ASN A 14 -7.94 5.15 20.55
C ASN A 14 -7.24 5.77 19.33
N ASN A 15 -7.69 6.94 18.86
CA ASN A 15 -7.20 7.65 17.66
C ASN A 15 -5.67 7.92 17.56
N ASN A 16 -4.87 7.46 18.53
CA ASN A 16 -3.42 7.65 18.71
C ASN A 16 -2.53 6.45 18.34
N SER A 17 -3.05 5.31 17.88
CA SER A 17 -2.22 4.19 17.41
C SER A 17 -1.88 4.33 15.92
N GLY A 18 -0.58 4.34 15.61
CA GLY A 18 -0.10 4.28 14.23
C GLY A 18 -0.26 2.89 13.62
N LEU A 19 -0.07 2.77 12.31
CA LEU A 19 -0.12 1.49 11.59
C LEU A 19 0.64 1.60 10.27
N ALA A 20 1.05 0.47 9.72
CA ALA A 20 1.49 0.37 8.34
C ALA A 20 0.69 -0.70 7.59
N PHE A 21 0.40 -0.45 6.32
CA PHE A 21 -0.21 -1.42 5.42
C PHE A 21 0.46 -1.36 4.05
N VAL A 22 1.02 -2.50 3.64
CA VAL A 22 1.66 -2.69 2.33
C VAL A 22 0.89 -3.72 1.52
N ARG A 23 0.78 -3.55 0.20
CA ARG A 23 0.08 -4.52 -0.67
C ARG A 23 1.08 -5.16 -1.64
N LEU A 24 1.17 -6.47 -1.61
CA LEU A 24 2.02 -7.29 -2.47
C LEU A 24 1.17 -7.81 -3.62
N GLY A 25 1.23 -7.13 -4.76
CA GLY A 25 0.53 -7.53 -5.97
C GLY A 25 1.31 -8.57 -6.78
N ASP A 26 0.80 -8.86 -7.98
CA ASP A 26 1.46 -9.76 -8.92
C ASP A 26 2.85 -9.24 -9.36
N GLY A 27 2.98 -7.93 -9.56
CA GLY A 27 4.23 -7.26 -9.92
C GLY A 27 5.31 -7.40 -8.85
N GLU A 28 4.97 -7.17 -7.58
CA GLU A 28 5.92 -7.33 -6.48
C GLU A 28 6.31 -8.79 -6.26
N THR A 29 5.36 -9.71 -6.43
CA THR A 29 5.63 -11.14 -6.35
C THR A 29 6.65 -11.55 -7.42
N LYS A 30 6.53 -11.01 -8.65
CA LYS A 30 7.52 -11.22 -9.70
C LYS A 30 8.90 -10.63 -9.32
N LEU A 31 8.96 -9.43 -8.72
CA LEU A 31 10.22 -8.83 -8.25
C LEU A 31 10.91 -9.69 -7.18
N LEU A 32 10.14 -10.16 -6.20
CA LEU A 32 10.63 -10.98 -5.09
C LEU A 32 11.34 -12.24 -5.58
N PHE A 33 10.79 -12.89 -6.61
CA PHE A 33 11.30 -14.14 -7.18
C PHE A 33 12.20 -13.93 -8.40
N GLY A 34 12.58 -12.69 -8.73
CA GLY A 34 13.47 -12.39 -9.86
C GLY A 34 12.89 -12.79 -11.23
N ARG A 35 11.57 -12.77 -11.37
CA ARG A 35 10.85 -13.09 -12.60
C ARG A 35 10.80 -11.87 -13.51
N LEU A 36 10.68 -12.11 -14.82
CA LEU A 36 10.50 -11.04 -15.80
C LEU A 36 9.22 -10.25 -15.49
N ILE A 37 9.32 -8.92 -15.53
CA ILE A 37 8.17 -8.03 -15.38
C ILE A 37 7.97 -7.23 -16.65
N LYS A 38 6.74 -7.22 -17.15
CA LYS A 38 6.23 -6.23 -18.10
C LYS A 38 4.96 -5.66 -17.47
N THR A 39 4.97 -4.37 -17.14
CA THR A 39 3.83 -3.74 -16.46
C THR A 39 3.00 -2.90 -17.42
N ILE A 40 1.74 -2.68 -17.03
CA ILE A 40 0.83 -1.70 -17.67
C ILE A 40 1.40 -0.28 -17.53
N ASP A 41 2.21 -0.04 -16.51
CA ASP A 41 2.90 1.24 -16.26
C ASP A 41 4.21 1.40 -17.07
N GLN A 42 4.35 0.65 -18.17
CA GLN A 42 5.41 0.77 -19.18
C GLN A 42 6.86 0.59 -18.68
N TRP A 43 7.06 -0.02 -17.51
CA TRP A 43 8.40 -0.43 -17.06
C TRP A 43 8.54 -1.96 -17.06
N SER A 44 9.79 -2.40 -17.28
CA SER A 44 10.18 -3.80 -17.25
C SER A 44 11.42 -4.01 -16.40
N MET A 45 11.51 -5.15 -15.73
CA MET A 45 12.75 -5.64 -15.12
C MET A 45 13.15 -6.96 -15.75
N PRO A 46 14.42 -7.14 -16.16
CA PRO A 46 14.92 -8.41 -16.67
C PRO A 46 14.86 -9.50 -15.59
N ARG A 47 14.95 -10.77 -16.01
CA ARG A 47 15.08 -11.89 -15.05
C ARG A 47 16.34 -11.72 -14.20
N GLY A 48 16.26 -12.16 -12.96
CA GLY A 48 17.35 -12.08 -11.99
C GLY A 48 16.96 -11.33 -10.73
N GLN A 49 17.77 -11.49 -9.68
CA GLN A 49 17.52 -10.85 -8.40
C GLN A 49 17.91 -9.37 -8.45
N SER A 50 16.93 -8.46 -8.42
CA SER A 50 17.18 -7.02 -8.35
C SER A 50 17.44 -6.54 -6.92
N THR A 51 18.06 -5.39 -6.75
CA THR A 51 18.20 -4.74 -5.44
C THR A 51 16.82 -4.44 -4.85
N LEU A 52 15.86 -3.97 -5.66
CA LEU A 52 14.49 -3.78 -5.17
C LEU A 52 13.86 -5.07 -4.68
N GLY A 53 14.06 -6.19 -5.39
CA GLY A 53 13.58 -7.51 -4.97
C GLY A 53 14.20 -7.95 -3.63
N LYS A 54 15.50 -7.69 -3.42
CA LYS A 54 16.18 -7.95 -2.14
C LYS A 54 15.60 -7.11 -1.01
N ASP A 55 15.35 -5.83 -1.24
CA ASP A 55 14.78 -4.95 -0.22
C ASP A 55 13.31 -5.31 0.09
N LEU A 56 12.52 -5.69 -0.91
CA LEU A 56 11.18 -6.23 -0.71
C LEU A 56 11.19 -7.49 0.18
N ARG A 57 12.15 -8.42 0.00
CA ARG A 57 12.28 -9.58 0.91
C ARG A 57 12.55 -9.17 2.34
N LYS A 58 13.36 -8.12 2.57
CA LYS A 58 13.60 -7.59 3.93
C LYS A 58 12.31 -7.09 4.56
N VAL A 59 11.43 -6.45 3.78
CA VAL A 59 10.11 -6.02 4.26
C VAL A 59 9.30 -7.23 4.77
N LEU A 60 9.35 -8.38 4.09
CA LEU A 60 8.59 -9.59 4.49
C LEU A 60 9.19 -10.35 5.68
N HIS A 61 10.50 -10.23 5.88
CA HIS A 61 11.22 -10.90 6.95
C HIS A 61 11.22 -10.10 8.26
N TYR A 62 10.57 -8.93 8.30
CA TYR A 62 10.62 -8.07 9.47
C TYR A 62 9.91 -8.71 10.67
N PRO A 63 10.64 -9.10 11.73
CA PRO A 63 10.04 -9.70 12.89
C PRO A 63 9.51 -8.60 13.80
N LYS A 64 8.18 -8.57 13.97
CA LYS A 64 7.46 -7.72 14.94
C LYS A 64 8.10 -7.66 16.33
N TYR A 65 8.87 -8.68 16.70
CA TYR A 65 9.48 -8.84 18.02
C TYR A 65 10.81 -8.11 18.23
N GLN A 66 11.41 -7.52 17.19
CA GLN A 66 12.71 -6.85 17.33
C GLN A 66 12.62 -5.40 17.83
N TYR A 67 11.44 -4.78 17.76
CA TYR A 67 11.22 -3.41 18.20
C TYR A 67 9.94 -3.37 19.00
N ASN A 68 10.02 -2.84 20.23
CA ASN A 68 8.97 -2.75 21.23
C ASN A 68 7.85 -1.77 20.80
N THR A 69 7.29 -2.00 19.61
CA THR A 69 6.36 -1.12 18.91
C THR A 69 4.98 -1.73 19.00
N PHE A 70 4.05 -0.99 19.62
CA PHE A 70 2.65 -1.41 19.75
C PHE A 70 1.87 -1.26 18.43
N SER A 71 2.43 -0.57 17.44
CA SER A 71 1.77 -0.32 16.16
C SER A 71 1.79 -1.54 15.24
N PRO A 72 0.67 -1.93 14.63
CA PRO A 72 0.64 -3.06 13.71
C PRO A 72 1.24 -2.72 12.32
N PHE A 73 1.86 -3.72 11.70
CA PHE A 73 2.31 -3.70 10.30
C PHE A 73 1.57 -4.81 9.55
N TYR A 74 0.71 -4.44 8.61
CA TYR A 74 -0.17 -5.33 7.88
C TYR A 74 0.33 -5.60 6.45
N TYR A 75 0.17 -6.83 6.00
CA TYR A 75 0.49 -7.28 4.65
C TYR A 75 -0.79 -7.62 3.88
N GLY A 76 -1.04 -6.92 2.78
CA GLY A 76 -2.01 -7.31 1.77
C GLY A 76 -1.35 -8.31 0.83
N ILE A 77 -1.84 -9.53 0.78
CA ILE A 77 -1.30 -10.64 -0.01
C ILE A 77 -2.22 -10.86 -1.20
N TYR A 78 -1.65 -10.91 -2.40
CA TYR A 78 -2.41 -11.19 -3.61
C TYR A 78 -2.87 -12.64 -3.62
N ASP A 79 -4.18 -12.85 -3.52
CA ASP A 79 -4.79 -14.16 -3.72
C ASP A 79 -5.09 -14.35 -5.22
N ALA A 80 -4.26 -15.17 -5.85
CA ALA A 80 -4.58 -15.72 -7.16
C ALA A 80 -5.05 -17.15 -6.93
N LYS A 81 -6.36 -17.37 -6.99
CA LYS A 81 -7.09 -18.66 -7.00
C LYS A 81 -6.19 -19.88 -7.32
N GLY A 82 -5.45 -20.37 -6.33
CA GLY A 82 -4.60 -21.57 -6.44
C GLY A 82 -3.29 -21.47 -7.27
N ILE A 83 -2.79 -20.29 -7.63
CA ILE A 83 -1.56 -20.18 -8.43
C ILE A 83 -0.31 -20.21 -7.52
N CYS A 84 0.70 -20.99 -7.92
CA CYS A 84 2.00 -21.21 -7.25
C CYS A 84 2.67 -19.98 -6.57
N PRO A 85 2.67 -18.76 -7.15
CA PRO A 85 3.29 -17.58 -6.53
C PRO A 85 2.70 -17.20 -5.16
N PHE A 86 1.43 -17.57 -4.88
CA PHE A 86 0.78 -17.30 -3.59
C PHE A 86 1.38 -18.15 -2.46
N HIS A 87 1.57 -19.45 -2.70
CA HIS A 87 2.16 -20.37 -1.72
C HIS A 87 3.63 -20.01 -1.45
N GLU A 88 4.38 -19.68 -2.50
CA GLU A 88 5.75 -19.19 -2.36
C GLU A 88 5.79 -17.90 -1.54
N LEU A 89 4.89 -16.92 -1.82
CA LEU A 89 4.83 -15.67 -1.07
C LEU A 89 4.49 -15.90 0.41
N LEU A 90 3.48 -16.74 0.71
CA LEU A 90 3.14 -17.09 2.09
C LEU A 90 4.31 -17.73 2.84
N SER A 91 5.09 -18.59 2.18
CA SER A 91 6.27 -19.22 2.78
C SER A 91 7.40 -18.22 3.13
N THR A 92 7.39 -17.03 2.52
CA THR A 92 8.37 -15.97 2.79
C THR A 92 7.95 -14.97 3.86
N ILE A 93 6.70 -15.01 4.32
CA ILE A 93 6.18 -14.05 5.31
C ILE A 93 6.37 -14.61 6.71
N TYR A 94 7.17 -13.93 7.53
CA TYR A 94 7.46 -14.34 8.92
C TYR A 94 6.48 -13.71 9.93
N GLN A 95 5.44 -13.03 9.46
CA GLN A 95 4.47 -12.32 10.28
C GLN A 95 3.31 -13.24 10.72
N HIS A 96 2.82 -13.04 11.94
CA HIS A 96 1.62 -13.75 12.41
C HIS A 96 0.41 -13.51 11.48
N PRO A 97 -0.37 -14.55 11.09
CA PRO A 97 -1.46 -14.45 10.12
C PRO A 97 -2.49 -13.33 10.38
N LYS A 98 -2.78 -13.01 11.64
CA LYS A 98 -3.63 -11.87 12.05
C LYS A 98 -3.23 -10.49 11.50
N TYR A 99 -2.00 -10.35 11.00
CA TYR A 99 -1.50 -9.14 10.35
C TYR A 99 -1.45 -9.27 8.83
N SER A 100 -2.14 -10.26 8.26
CA SER A 100 -2.25 -10.45 6.82
C SER A 100 -3.71 -10.30 6.39
N THR A 101 -3.91 -9.75 5.20
CA THR A 101 -5.21 -9.57 4.55
C THR A 101 -5.00 -9.61 3.02
N TYR A 102 -6.01 -9.27 2.23
CA TYR A 102 -5.93 -9.31 0.77
C TYR A 102 -5.29 -8.06 0.16
N ALA A 103 -4.46 -8.22 -0.87
CA ALA A 103 -3.86 -7.11 -1.61
C ALA A 103 -4.89 -6.32 -2.46
N ASN A 104 -6.05 -6.92 -2.75
CA ASN A 104 -7.12 -6.30 -3.53
C ASN A 104 -8.10 -5.45 -2.69
N LEU A 105 -7.76 -5.17 -1.42
CA LEU A 105 -8.57 -4.40 -0.45
C LEU A 105 -9.18 -3.11 -1.02
N PHE A 106 -8.46 -2.42 -1.91
CA PHE A 106 -8.83 -1.10 -2.42
C PHE A 106 -9.24 -1.08 -3.88
N VAL A 107 -9.23 -2.21 -4.58
CA VAL A 107 -9.37 -2.27 -6.04
C VAL A 107 -10.49 -3.23 -6.44
N SER A 108 -10.74 -3.37 -7.75
CA SER A 108 -11.77 -4.26 -8.28
C SER A 108 -13.16 -3.96 -7.69
N SER A 109 -13.91 -4.97 -7.26
CA SER A 109 -15.25 -4.80 -6.68
C SER A 109 -15.28 -3.95 -5.41
N ASN A 110 -14.15 -3.76 -4.72
CA ASN A 110 -14.06 -2.88 -3.55
C ASN A 110 -13.91 -1.40 -3.90
N TYR A 111 -13.60 -1.06 -5.16
CA TYR A 111 -13.27 0.31 -5.56
C TYR A 111 -14.37 1.35 -5.28
N PRO A 112 -15.68 1.08 -5.48
CA PRO A 112 -16.74 2.01 -5.10
C PRO A 112 -16.67 2.42 -3.62
N SER A 113 -16.48 1.46 -2.72
CA SER A 113 -16.31 1.72 -1.28
C SER A 113 -15.00 2.44 -0.97
N THR A 114 -13.93 2.12 -1.71
CA THR A 114 -12.65 2.84 -1.61
C THR A 114 -12.81 4.33 -1.94
N LYS A 115 -13.64 4.70 -2.91
CA LYS A 115 -13.92 6.11 -3.24
C LYS A 115 -14.52 6.85 -2.03
N LEU A 116 -15.49 6.22 -1.35
CA LEU A 116 -16.11 6.78 -0.14
C LEU A 116 -15.11 6.86 1.04
N LEU A 117 -14.23 5.86 1.16
CA LEU A 117 -13.14 5.90 2.14
C LEU A 117 -12.21 7.09 1.88
N HIS A 118 -11.78 7.31 0.64
CA HIS A 118 -10.90 8.43 0.33
C HIS A 118 -11.53 9.78 0.70
N GLN A 119 -12.82 9.98 0.41
CA GLN A 119 -13.55 11.18 0.80
C GLN A 119 -13.55 11.37 2.33
N SER A 120 -13.80 10.30 3.07
CA SER A 120 -13.76 10.31 4.54
C SER A 120 -12.37 10.62 5.07
N LEU A 121 -11.32 9.99 4.52
CA LEU A 121 -9.93 10.27 4.90
C LEU A 121 -9.53 11.72 4.61
N ILE A 122 -9.91 12.28 3.44
CA ILE A 122 -9.64 13.68 3.11
C ILE A 122 -10.35 14.62 4.09
N ARG A 123 -11.60 14.33 4.44
CA ARG A 123 -12.36 15.13 5.41
C ARG A 123 -11.69 15.10 6.78
N ASP A 124 -11.38 13.91 7.28
CA ASP A 124 -10.98 13.70 8.69
C ASP A 124 -9.47 13.97 8.92
N TYR A 125 -8.66 13.84 7.87
CA TYR A 125 -7.22 14.13 7.87
C TYR A 125 -6.84 15.33 7.01
N ARG A 126 -7.78 16.25 6.73
CA ARG A 126 -7.50 17.46 5.94
C ARG A 126 -6.29 18.20 6.51
N LYS A 127 -5.32 18.54 5.64
CA LYS A 127 -4.02 19.16 6.03
C LYS A 127 -3.19 18.35 7.03
N LYS A 128 -3.49 17.05 7.16
CA LYS A 128 -2.72 16.06 7.93
C LYS A 128 -2.28 14.87 7.10
N ILE A 129 -2.48 14.94 5.77
CA ILE A 129 -2.07 13.91 4.82
C ILE A 129 -0.72 14.27 4.19
N ILE A 130 0.22 13.33 4.21
CA ILE A 130 1.42 13.35 3.38
C ILE A 130 1.15 12.42 2.19
N LEU A 131 1.22 12.95 0.98
CA LEU A 131 0.92 12.20 -0.24
C LEU A 131 2.21 11.83 -0.97
N LEU A 132 2.37 10.55 -1.29
CA LEU A 132 3.49 10.02 -2.06
C LEU A 132 2.97 9.50 -3.40
N ILE A 133 3.32 10.18 -4.48
CA ILE A 133 2.81 9.93 -5.83
C ILE A 133 3.94 10.05 -6.86
N ASN A 134 3.72 9.47 -8.04
CA ASN A 134 4.69 9.55 -9.12
C ASN A 134 4.60 10.90 -9.89
N ASN A 135 5.64 11.26 -10.63
CA ASN A 135 5.73 12.53 -11.37
C ASN A 135 4.66 12.67 -12.47
N GLU A 136 4.10 11.58 -13.00
CA GLU A 136 3.00 11.62 -13.98
C GLU A 136 1.74 12.32 -13.44
N THR A 137 1.61 12.29 -12.13
CA THR A 137 0.53 12.90 -11.35
C THR A 137 0.61 14.43 -11.34
N SER A 138 1.72 15.02 -11.81
CA SER A 138 1.90 16.47 -11.95
C SER A 138 1.01 17.14 -13.01
N SER A 139 0.24 16.37 -13.77
CA SER A 139 -0.77 16.88 -14.72
C SER A 139 -2.00 17.49 -14.02
N GLN A 140 -2.27 17.13 -12.76
CA GLN A 140 -3.16 17.91 -11.89
C GLN A 140 -2.43 19.14 -11.36
N LYS A 141 -3.12 20.30 -11.32
CA LYS A 141 -2.57 21.52 -10.72
C LYS A 141 -2.23 21.21 -9.25
N PRO A 142 -0.97 21.40 -8.81
CA PRO A 142 -0.57 21.19 -7.42
C PRO A 142 -1.51 21.83 -6.40
N THR A 143 -2.18 22.92 -6.78
CA THR A 143 -3.20 23.64 -6.01
C THR A 143 -4.36 22.76 -5.50
N GLU A 144 -4.86 21.82 -6.30
CA GLU A 144 -6.01 20.97 -5.92
C GLU A 144 -5.62 19.93 -4.88
N LEU A 145 -4.48 19.26 -5.09
CA LEU A 145 -3.92 18.32 -4.13
C LEU A 145 -3.53 19.02 -2.83
N ASN A 146 -2.89 20.19 -2.95
CA ASN A 146 -2.52 21.02 -1.82
C ASN A 146 -3.75 21.48 -1.02
N ALA A 147 -4.97 21.48 -1.56
CA ALA A 147 -6.16 21.87 -0.80
C ALA A 147 -6.43 20.93 0.40
N TRP A 148 -6.00 19.68 0.32
CA TRP A 148 -6.25 18.66 1.36
C TRP A 148 -4.99 17.98 1.91
N THR A 149 -3.85 18.05 1.20
CA THR A 149 -2.57 17.55 1.71
C THR A 149 -1.82 18.59 2.56
N CYS A 150 -0.92 18.09 3.40
CA CYS A 150 0.08 18.86 4.13
C CYS A 150 1.40 18.94 3.33
N GLU A 151 1.82 17.83 2.73
CA GLU A 151 3.02 17.73 1.93
C GLU A 151 2.81 16.71 0.80
N ILE A 152 3.45 16.93 -0.34
CA ILE A 152 3.47 16.01 -1.47
C ILE A 152 4.91 15.62 -1.77
N LEU A 153 5.24 14.34 -1.65
CA LEU A 153 6.54 13.78 -2.00
C LEU A 153 6.44 13.11 -3.37
N LEU A 154 7.04 13.75 -4.36
CA LEU A 154 7.09 13.23 -5.72
C LEU A 154 8.21 12.20 -5.92
N TYR A 155 7.93 11.14 -6.67
CA TYR A 155 8.86 10.10 -7.10
C TYR A 155 8.80 9.88 -8.62
N PRO A 156 9.87 9.43 -9.27
CA PRO A 156 9.85 9.17 -10.72
C PRO A 156 8.98 7.95 -11.08
N ASN A 157 8.43 7.95 -12.30
CA ASN A 157 7.53 6.89 -12.79
C ASN A 157 8.24 5.54 -12.94
N ASN A 158 9.51 5.54 -13.35
CA ASN A 158 10.35 4.35 -13.49
C ASN A 158 11.10 4.00 -12.19
N GLY A 159 10.49 4.27 -11.04
CA GLY A 159 11.05 4.05 -9.71
C GLY A 159 11.73 2.68 -9.52
N PRO A 160 11.14 1.56 -9.98
CA PRO A 160 11.76 0.24 -9.86
C PRO A 160 13.13 0.11 -10.54
N LEU A 161 13.28 0.67 -11.75
CA LEU A 161 14.56 0.63 -12.47
C LEU A 161 15.57 1.56 -11.81
N LEU A 162 15.14 2.76 -11.41
CA LEU A 162 16.01 3.73 -10.74
C LEU A 162 16.46 3.24 -9.36
N TRP A 163 15.70 2.37 -8.69
CA TRP A 163 16.07 1.79 -7.40
C TRP A 163 17.38 1.02 -7.43
N GLU A 164 17.78 0.50 -8.59
CA GLU A 164 19.06 -0.20 -8.75
C GLU A 164 20.25 0.76 -8.62
N ASN A 165 20.06 2.06 -8.88
CA ASN A 165 21.06 3.09 -8.62
C ASN A 165 21.12 3.43 -7.12
N ASP A 166 22.29 3.24 -6.50
CA ASP A 166 22.49 3.44 -5.06
C ASP A 166 22.24 4.89 -4.59
N LYS A 167 22.64 5.88 -5.40
CA LYS A 167 22.42 7.29 -5.07
C LYS A 167 20.93 7.62 -5.03
N PHE A 168 20.18 7.19 -6.05
CA PHE A 168 18.73 7.37 -6.08
C PHE A 168 18.06 6.66 -4.90
N ARG A 169 18.40 5.40 -4.65
CA ARG A 169 17.85 4.62 -3.54
C ARG A 169 18.07 5.30 -2.19
N LYS A 170 19.29 5.75 -1.88
CA LYS A 170 19.60 6.48 -0.64
C LYS A 170 18.82 7.78 -0.52
N GLN A 171 18.70 8.54 -1.61
CA GLN A 171 17.90 9.78 -1.62
C GLN A 171 16.41 9.51 -1.41
N ALA A 172 15.87 8.49 -2.06
CA ALA A 172 14.47 8.08 -1.94
C ALA A 172 14.10 7.67 -0.52
N ILE A 173 14.98 6.90 0.15
CA ILE A 173 14.84 6.49 1.55
C ILE A 173 14.98 7.68 2.49
N GLY A 174 16.04 8.50 2.33
CA GLY A 174 16.26 9.68 3.17
C GLY A 174 15.06 10.63 3.15
N LYS A 175 14.51 10.91 1.96
CA LYS A 175 13.34 11.77 1.78
C LYS A 175 12.13 11.32 2.61
N ILE A 176 11.82 10.01 2.64
CA ILE A 176 10.67 9.51 3.40
C ILE A 176 10.96 9.40 4.89
N VAL A 177 12.18 9.03 5.27
CA VAL A 177 12.62 8.97 6.68
C VAL A 177 12.56 10.36 7.31
N ASP A 178 13.03 11.39 6.60
CA ASP A 178 12.98 12.76 7.09
C ASP A 178 11.53 13.24 7.26
N ALA A 179 10.63 12.89 6.33
CA ALA A 179 9.20 13.20 6.49
C ALA A 179 8.59 12.46 7.70
N ALA A 180 8.92 11.19 7.91
CA ALA A 180 8.46 10.41 9.05
C ALA A 180 8.93 11.00 10.40
N LYS A 181 10.14 11.57 10.47
CA LYS A 181 10.67 12.28 11.64
C LYS A 181 9.93 13.59 11.93
N ARG A 182 9.68 14.39 10.89
CA ARG A 182 9.05 15.72 11.02
C ARG A 182 7.61 15.64 11.52
N TYR A 183 6.91 14.55 11.20
CA TYR A 183 5.48 14.44 11.42
C TYR A 183 5.13 13.35 12.41
N ARG A 184 4.18 13.62 13.31
CA ARG A 184 3.60 12.64 14.22
C ARG A 184 2.08 12.60 14.07
N ASN A 185 1.49 11.41 14.24
CA ASN A 185 0.06 11.13 14.12
C ASN A 185 -0.52 11.60 12.77
N ARG A 186 0.26 11.47 11.68
CA ARG A 186 -0.17 11.82 10.32
C ARG A 186 -0.50 10.59 9.49
N LEU A 187 -1.23 10.85 8.40
CA LEU A 187 -1.60 9.84 7.41
C LEU A 187 -0.72 9.98 6.17
N PHE A 188 0.06 8.97 5.86
CA PHE A 188 0.89 8.86 4.67
C PHE A 188 0.19 7.96 3.66
N LEU A 189 -0.14 8.52 2.49
CA LEU A 189 -0.82 7.82 1.41
C LEU A 189 0.14 7.58 0.25
N PHE A 190 0.31 6.31 -0.15
CA PHE A 190 1.29 5.93 -1.17
C PHE A 190 0.61 5.42 -2.45
N SER A 191 0.99 6.00 -3.60
CA SER A 191 0.76 5.48 -4.95
C SER A 191 2.04 5.61 -5.81
N ILE A 192 3.03 4.77 -5.49
CA ILE A 192 4.34 4.73 -6.18
C ILE A 192 4.78 3.28 -6.47
N GLY A 193 3.82 2.39 -6.68
CA GLY A 193 4.03 1.00 -7.11
C GLY A 193 4.88 0.18 -6.13
N ALA A 194 5.88 -0.52 -6.66
CA ALA A 194 6.75 -1.40 -5.87
C ALA A 194 7.59 -0.65 -4.82
N LEU A 195 7.90 0.63 -5.04
CA LEU A 195 8.64 1.43 -4.06
C LEU A 195 7.85 1.66 -2.78
N SER A 196 6.51 1.69 -2.84
CA SER A 196 5.67 1.96 -1.67
C SER A 196 6.02 1.06 -0.48
N LYS A 197 6.26 -0.22 -0.72
CA LYS A 197 6.40 -1.22 0.36
C LYS A 197 7.72 -1.04 1.10
N VAL A 198 8.80 -0.82 0.35
CA VAL A 198 10.13 -0.57 0.91
C VAL A 198 10.17 0.79 1.62
N LEU A 199 9.58 1.83 1.03
CA LEU A 199 9.56 3.15 1.66
C LEU A 199 8.66 3.20 2.90
N ILE A 200 7.49 2.54 2.89
CA ILE A 200 6.64 2.38 4.07
C ILE A 200 7.40 1.69 5.19
N HIS A 201 8.15 0.63 4.87
CA HIS A 201 8.96 -0.09 5.86
C HIS A 201 9.96 0.84 6.55
N HIS A 202 10.75 1.60 5.78
CA HIS A 202 11.70 2.56 6.36
C HIS A 202 11.01 3.69 7.16
N ALA A 203 9.90 4.21 6.66
CA ALA A 203 9.15 5.27 7.33
C ALA A 203 8.56 4.81 8.67
N TRP A 204 8.00 3.59 8.68
CA TRP A 204 7.38 3.01 9.87
C TRP A 204 8.41 2.65 10.94
N LEU A 205 9.60 2.15 10.55
CA LEU A 205 10.72 1.94 11.46
C LEU A 205 11.13 3.23 12.16
N GLU A 206 11.14 4.33 11.42
CA GLU A 206 11.51 5.64 11.96
C GLU A 206 10.43 6.20 12.89
N ASN A 207 9.16 6.13 12.48
CA ASN A 207 8.06 6.66 13.28
C ASN A 207 6.80 5.78 13.16
N PRO A 208 6.63 4.81 14.07
CA PRO A 208 5.48 3.89 14.04
C PRO A 208 4.18 4.53 14.56
N TYR A 209 4.20 5.78 15.03
CA TYR A 209 2.99 6.49 15.48
C TYR A 209 2.21 7.14 14.33
N ASN A 210 2.80 7.21 13.14
CA ASN A 210 2.10 7.60 11.93
C ASN A 210 1.35 6.41 11.32
N ARG A 211 0.43 6.73 10.41
CA ARG A 211 -0.30 5.76 9.60
C ARG A 211 0.25 5.76 8.18
N TYR A 212 0.70 4.63 7.67
CA TYR A 212 1.26 4.48 6.33
C TYR A 212 0.43 3.49 5.52
N ILE A 213 -0.18 3.94 4.43
CA ILE A 213 -1.11 3.12 3.66
C ILE A 213 -0.73 3.12 2.19
N ASP A 214 -0.43 1.93 1.66
CA ASP A 214 -0.29 1.68 0.24
C ASP A 214 -1.67 1.54 -0.42
N PHE A 215 -2.14 2.60 -1.08
CA PHE A 215 -3.35 2.55 -1.89
C PHE A 215 -3.07 2.18 -3.35
N GLY A 216 -1.85 2.41 -3.82
CA GLY A 216 -1.46 2.25 -5.22
C GLY A 216 -2.43 2.96 -6.16
N SER A 217 -2.72 2.32 -7.29
CA SER A 217 -3.56 2.88 -8.35
C SER A 217 -4.99 3.20 -7.91
N ALA A 218 -5.46 2.79 -6.73
CA ALA A 218 -6.76 3.24 -6.22
C ALA A 218 -6.82 4.78 -6.06
N LEU A 219 -5.69 5.43 -5.79
CA LEU A 219 -5.61 6.90 -5.69
C LEU A 219 -5.61 7.61 -7.05
N ASP A 220 -5.38 6.90 -8.17
CA ASP A 220 -5.05 7.54 -9.45
C ASP A 220 -6.15 8.46 -9.98
N GLN A 221 -7.44 8.12 -9.85
CA GLN A 221 -8.51 9.03 -10.28
C GLN A 221 -8.47 10.36 -9.52
N MET A 222 -8.11 10.33 -8.23
CA MET A 222 -8.03 11.53 -7.41
C MET A 222 -6.76 12.33 -7.63
N THR A 223 -5.68 11.68 -8.04
CA THR A 223 -4.37 12.33 -8.15
C THR A 223 -3.98 12.65 -9.60
N LYS A 224 -4.51 11.91 -10.58
CA LYS A 224 -4.22 12.07 -12.02
C LYS A 224 -5.42 12.56 -12.83
N SER A 225 -6.59 12.77 -12.21
CA SER A 225 -7.85 13.16 -12.88
C SER A 225 -8.26 12.26 -14.06
N ARG A 226 -7.84 10.99 -14.08
CA ARG A 226 -8.16 10.06 -15.17
C ARG A 226 -8.26 8.62 -14.69
N VAL A 227 -8.96 7.81 -15.46
CA VAL A 227 -8.93 6.34 -15.34
C VAL A 227 -7.56 5.84 -15.80
N THR A 228 -6.88 5.07 -14.96
CA THR A 228 -5.61 4.39 -15.26
C THR A 228 -5.72 2.86 -15.16
N ARG A 229 -6.85 2.34 -14.65
CA ARG A 229 -7.12 0.92 -14.50
C ARG A 229 -8.57 0.60 -14.88
N PRO A 230 -8.84 -0.57 -15.49
CA PRO A 230 -10.19 -0.93 -15.93
C PRO A 230 -11.24 -0.91 -14.80
N TYR A 231 -10.89 -1.39 -13.60
CA TYR A 231 -11.79 -1.41 -12.42
C TYR A 231 -12.25 -0.03 -11.92
N GLN A 232 -11.66 1.05 -12.43
CA GLN A 232 -12.05 2.42 -12.06
C GLN A 232 -13.17 2.97 -12.93
N SER A 233 -13.49 2.28 -14.02
CA SER A 233 -14.65 2.56 -14.85
C SER A 233 -15.85 1.75 -14.36
N ASP A 234 -17.05 2.32 -14.47
CA ASP A 234 -18.29 1.64 -14.07
C ASP A 234 -18.63 0.44 -14.99
N ALA A 235 -17.90 0.28 -16.11
CA ALA A 235 -18.13 -0.74 -17.14
C ALA A 235 -17.59 -2.15 -16.79
N GLU A 236 -16.70 -2.28 -15.80
CA GLU A 236 -16.07 -3.57 -15.43
C GLU A 236 -16.26 -3.94 -13.96
N LEU A 237 -17.38 -3.53 -13.34
CA LEU A 237 -17.77 -4.08 -12.05
C LEU A 237 -18.31 -5.51 -12.24
N ASN A 238 -17.41 -6.47 -12.48
CA ASN A 238 -17.66 -7.87 -12.14
C ASN A 238 -17.72 -7.94 -10.61
N TYR A 239 -18.90 -7.64 -10.08
CA TYR A 239 -19.22 -7.61 -8.67
C TYR A 239 -19.14 -9.05 -8.13
N ASP A 240 -18.04 -9.37 -7.47
CA ASP A 240 -17.95 -10.57 -6.65
C ASP A 240 -18.21 -10.16 -5.18
N PRO A 241 -19.42 -10.41 -4.66
CA PRO A 241 -19.80 -10.04 -3.30
C PRO A 241 -18.99 -10.78 -2.24
N SER A 242 -18.37 -11.93 -2.57
CA SER A 242 -17.62 -12.75 -1.62
C SER A 242 -16.35 -12.08 -1.08
N TYR A 243 -15.87 -11.02 -1.74
CA TYR A 243 -14.66 -10.27 -1.37
C TYR A 243 -14.92 -8.84 -0.89
N LEU A 244 -16.16 -8.51 -0.47
CA LEU A 244 -16.49 -7.17 -0.01
C LEU A 244 -15.90 -6.88 1.37
N ILE A 245 -14.93 -5.96 1.40
CA ILE A 245 -14.57 -5.31 2.66
C ILE A 245 -15.60 -4.25 2.97
N LYS A 246 -16.27 -4.41 4.12
CA LYS A 246 -17.12 -3.37 4.69
C LYS A 246 -16.23 -2.37 5.41
N PHE A 247 -16.21 -1.14 4.92
CA PHE A 247 -15.51 -0.05 5.57
C PHE A 247 -16.41 0.52 6.66
N ASP A 248 -15.95 0.48 7.92
CA ASP A 248 -16.58 1.26 8.96
C ASP A 248 -16.02 2.69 8.87
N THR A 249 -16.77 3.55 8.18
CA THR A 249 -16.42 4.96 7.97
C THR A 249 -16.39 5.76 9.28
N ASN A 250 -17.04 5.29 10.34
CA ASN A 250 -17.10 5.99 11.63
C ASN A 250 -15.88 5.69 12.51
N LYS A 251 -15.15 4.62 12.22
CA LYS A 251 -13.97 4.20 13.00
C LYS A 251 -12.66 4.23 12.20
N HIS A 252 -12.69 4.55 10.91
CA HIS A 252 -11.54 4.40 10.00
C HIS A 252 -10.94 2.98 10.06
N LEU A 253 -11.78 1.98 10.29
CA LEU A 253 -11.39 0.58 10.44
C LEU A 253 -11.74 -0.22 9.19
N PHE A 254 -10.82 -1.08 8.78
CA PHE A 254 -11.06 -2.08 7.74
C PHE A 254 -11.70 -3.31 8.39
N ARG A 255 -12.94 -3.65 8.03
CA ARG A 255 -13.53 -4.95 8.36
C ARG A 255 -13.61 -5.80 7.09
N VAL A 256 -12.78 -6.83 7.01
CA VAL A 256 -13.02 -7.92 6.07
C VAL A 256 -14.15 -8.75 6.65
N SER A 257 -15.33 -8.66 6.04
CA SER A 257 -16.41 -9.62 6.28
C SER A 257 -16.47 -10.55 5.08
N SER A 258 -16.33 -11.85 5.28
CA SER A 258 -16.88 -12.78 4.30
C SER A 258 -18.38 -12.53 4.22
N VAL A 259 -18.92 -12.42 3.02
CA VAL A 259 -20.35 -12.61 2.82
C VAL A 259 -20.56 -14.11 2.86
N ASP A 260 -21.37 -14.57 3.81
CA ASP A 260 -21.75 -15.98 3.99
C ASP A 260 -22.28 -16.60 2.69
#